data_AF-A0A4S9LHM6-F1
#
_entry.id   AF-A0A4S9LHM6-F1
#
_cell.length_a   1.000
_cell.length_b   1.000
_cell.length_c   1.000
_cell.angle_alpha   90.00
_cell.angle_beta   90.00
_cell.angle_gamma   90.00
#
_symmetry.space_group_name_H-M   'P 1'
#
loop_
_entity.id
_entity.type
_entity.pdbx_description
1 polymer ?
#
loop_
_entity_poly.entity_id
_entity_poly.type
_entity_poly.pdbx_seq_one_letter_code
_entity_poly.pdbx_strand_id
1 'polypeptide(L)'
;MASHFNPAMTICFATWQGFPWKKVPYYIFAQIFGAFMAGLFVYGQYHEQIVAYSAATIAAGKGTVFNGGPASIFCSFPGETQTNLGYLFMIEFFVDSYIGIIIWACLDPANPFVSPQAAPWAIGLAYSTMVWAFADITISTNMARDLGTRLVALIFFGREAFTYHSYSWISILVNIPATLFATAYYEMLMRDSLQKIGKGAAVHEHGEEGLNLHLTKSGISGQQGPLSPGMQKVFSLGSQGSTLHEGHKMEPGFSLAAENRTNGGI
;
A
#
# COMPACT_ATOMS: atom_id res chain seq x y z
N MET A 1 -11.18 6.53 2.17
CA MET A 1 -10.24 6.11 3.24
C MET A 1 -9.76 4.73 2.88
N ALA A 2 -8.51 4.57 2.44
CA ALA A 2 -7.91 3.25 2.33
C ALA A 2 -7.62 2.75 3.75
N SER A 3 -7.89 1.47 4.02
CA SER A 3 -7.54 0.89 5.32
C SER A 3 -6.11 0.40 5.29
N HIS A 4 -5.23 1.05 6.05
CA HIS A 4 -3.79 0.75 6.00
C HIS A 4 -3.45 -0.55 6.74
N PHE A 5 -4.16 -0.85 7.84
CA PHE A 5 -4.02 -2.03 8.70
C PHE A 5 -2.59 -2.42 9.16
N ASN A 6 -1.58 -1.60 8.86
CA ASN A 6 -0.18 -1.81 9.16
C ASN A 6 0.51 -0.45 9.38
N PRO A 7 1.21 -0.25 10.51
CA PRO A 7 1.95 0.98 10.79
C PRO A 7 2.97 1.32 9.70
N ALA A 8 3.67 0.32 9.17
CA ALA A 8 4.68 0.53 8.12
C ALA A 8 4.05 1.07 6.83
N MET A 9 2.90 0.53 6.42
CA MET A 9 2.13 1.04 5.28
C MET A 9 1.62 2.47 5.54
N THR A 10 1.15 2.76 6.75
CA THR A 10 0.71 4.10 7.14
C THR A 10 1.83 5.13 6.98
N ILE A 11 3.05 4.77 7.39
CA ILE A 11 4.24 5.61 7.21
C ILE A 11 4.55 5.78 5.72
N CYS A 12 4.52 4.70 4.92
CA CYS A 12 4.79 4.77 3.49
C CYS A 12 3.79 5.68 2.74
N PHE A 13 2.49 5.61 3.07
CA PHE A 13 1.51 6.54 2.50
C PHE A 13 1.78 7.99 2.89
N ALA A 14 2.28 8.24 4.10
CA ALA A 14 2.64 9.60 4.54
C ALA A 14 3.89 10.12 3.83
N THR A 15 4.84 9.24 3.52
CA THR A 15 6.07 9.55 2.79
C THR A 15 5.80 9.82 1.30
N TRP A 16 5.05 8.94 0.63
CA TRP A 16 4.98 8.92 -0.85
C TRP A 16 3.67 9.43 -1.44
N GLN A 17 2.56 9.28 -0.73
CA GLN A 17 1.20 9.49 -1.27
C GLN A 17 0.47 10.66 -0.59
N GLY A 18 1.20 11.52 0.12
CA GLY A 18 0.67 12.74 0.73
C GLY A 18 -0.29 12.51 1.91
N PHE A 19 -0.29 11.33 2.55
CA PHE A 19 -1.12 11.09 3.73
C PHE A 19 -0.68 12.03 4.88
N PRO A 20 -1.61 12.73 5.56
CA PRO A 20 -1.23 13.72 6.56
C PRO A 20 -0.45 13.12 7.73
N TRP A 21 0.81 13.55 7.92
CA TRP A 21 1.67 13.10 9.02
C TRP A 21 1.05 13.27 10.41
N LYS A 22 0.23 14.31 10.60
CA LYS A 22 -0.53 14.53 11.86
C LYS A 22 -1.50 13.39 12.19
N LYS A 23 -1.96 12.62 11.21
CA LYS A 23 -2.87 11.49 11.39
C LYS A 23 -2.15 10.16 11.63
N VAL A 24 -0.85 10.07 11.32
CA VAL A 24 -0.07 8.83 11.42
C VAL A 24 -0.10 8.24 12.83
N PRO A 25 0.17 8.99 13.92
CA PRO A 25 0.16 8.40 15.26
C PRO A 25 -1.20 7.83 15.67
N TYR A 26 -2.29 8.50 15.28
CA TYR A 26 -3.65 8.03 15.58
C TYR A 26 -3.97 6.72 14.86
N TYR A 27 -3.52 6.58 13.61
CA TYR A 27 -3.69 5.34 12.83
C TYR A 27 -2.88 4.19 13.44
N ILE A 28 -1.62 4.43 13.80
CA ILE A 28 -0.76 3.42 14.43
C ILE A 28 -1.35 2.97 15.76
N PHE A 29 -1.80 3.92 16.60
CA PHE A 29 -2.47 3.60 17.86
C PHE A 29 -3.74 2.78 17.66
N ALA A 30 -4.62 3.20 16.74
CA ALA A 30 -5.85 2.47 16.47
C ALA A 30 -5.58 1.04 15.96
N GLN A 31 -4.53 0.84 15.16
CA GLN A 31 -4.14 -0.48 14.66
C GLN A 31 -3.60 -1.37 15.77
N ILE A 32 -2.69 -0.87 16.62
CA ILE A 32 -2.16 -1.61 17.78
C ILE A 32 -3.29 -1.96 18.75
N PHE A 33 -4.17 -1.00 19.05
CA PHE A 33 -5.29 -1.21 19.94
C PHE A 33 -6.29 -2.23 19.37
N GLY A 34 -6.58 -2.17 18.07
CA GLY A 34 -7.42 -3.16 17.40
C GLY A 34 -6.84 -4.58 17.50
N ALA A 35 -5.54 -4.74 17.25
CA ALA A 35 -4.86 -6.04 17.39
C ALA A 35 -4.83 -6.55 18.84
N PHE A 36 -4.63 -5.65 19.81
CA PHE A 36 -4.73 -5.97 21.23
C PHE A 36 -6.12 -6.48 21.62
N MET A 37 -7.18 -5.78 21.23
CA MET A 37 -8.56 -6.19 21.50
C MET A 37 -8.91 -7.52 20.80
N ALA A 38 -8.44 -7.72 19.58
CA ALA A 38 -8.59 -9.00 18.88
C ALA A 38 -7.88 -10.15 19.62
N GLY A 39 -6.67 -9.92 20.14
CA GLY A 39 -5.95 -10.88 20.96
C GLY A 39 -6.71 -11.23 22.24
N LEU A 40 -7.26 -10.24 22.95
CA LEU A 40 -8.10 -10.49 24.14
C LEU A 40 -9.34 -11.34 23.79
N PHE A 41 -9.97 -11.06 22.66
CA PHE A 41 -11.12 -11.82 22.19
C PHE A 41 -10.75 -13.28 21.89
N VAL A 42 -9.63 -13.53 21.21
CA VAL A 42 -9.11 -14.88 20.96
C VAL A 42 -8.81 -15.61 22.27
N TYR A 43 -8.17 -14.93 23.23
CA TYR A 43 -7.90 -15.52 24.54
C TYR A 43 -9.19 -15.90 25.27
N GLY A 44 -10.20 -15.02 25.28
CA GLY A 44 -11.50 -15.30 25.89
C GLY A 44 -12.25 -16.44 25.19
N GLN A 45 -12.25 -16.47 23.86
CA GLN A 45 -12.94 -17.49 23.06
C GLN A 45 -12.34 -18.89 23.23
N TYR A 46 -11.02 -18.98 23.41
CA TYR A 46 -10.27 -20.23 23.52
C TYR A 46 -9.67 -20.45 24.92
N HIS A 47 -10.21 -19.80 25.95
CA HIS A 47 -9.65 -19.79 27.30
C HIS A 47 -9.34 -21.20 27.82
N GLU A 48 -10.34 -22.09 27.79
CA GLU A 48 -10.19 -23.46 28.28
C GLU A 48 -9.11 -24.24 27.53
N GLN A 49 -9.04 -24.08 26.21
CA GLN A 49 -8.05 -24.76 25.36
C GLN A 49 -6.64 -24.20 25.61
N ILE A 50 -6.50 -22.88 25.76
CA ILE A 50 -5.21 -22.23 26.00
C ILE A 50 -4.68 -22.59 27.39
N VAL A 51 -5.54 -22.63 28.41
CA VAL A 51 -5.15 -23.03 29.78
C VAL A 51 -4.74 -24.50 29.81
N ALA A 52 -5.54 -25.40 29.21
CA ALA A 52 -5.19 -26.81 29.12
C ALA A 52 -3.88 -27.02 28.36
N TYR A 53 -3.68 -26.29 27.27
CA TYR A 53 -2.46 -26.36 26.48
C TYR A 53 -1.25 -25.86 27.28
N SER A 54 -1.38 -24.75 28.01
CA SER A 54 -0.33 -24.22 28.87
C SER A 54 0.06 -25.18 29.99
N ALA A 55 -0.91 -25.83 30.63
CA ALA A 55 -0.64 -26.83 31.65
C ALA A 55 0.13 -28.03 31.06
N ALA A 56 -0.24 -28.48 29.86
CA ALA A 56 0.43 -29.59 29.19
C ALA A 56 1.89 -29.25 28.82
N THR A 57 2.18 -28.04 28.34
CA THR A 57 3.56 -27.65 27.99
C THR A 57 4.44 -27.42 29.22
N ILE A 58 3.88 -26.91 30.31
CA ILE A 58 4.57 -26.78 31.60
C ILE A 58 4.89 -28.18 32.17
N ALA A 59 3.94 -29.11 32.16
CA ALA A 59 4.16 -30.48 32.63
C ALA A 59 5.24 -31.22 31.79
N ALA A 60 5.36 -30.88 30.51
CA ALA A 60 6.41 -31.38 29.62
C ALA A 60 7.76 -30.65 29.78
N GLY A 61 7.89 -29.68 30.69
CA GLY A 61 9.13 -28.95 30.98
C GLY A 61 9.50 -27.88 29.94
N LYS A 62 8.60 -27.50 29.02
CA LYS A 62 8.87 -26.52 27.95
C LYS A 62 8.51 -25.08 28.29
N GLY A 63 7.75 -24.86 29.37
CA GLY A 63 7.18 -23.54 29.69
C GLY A 63 6.01 -23.18 28.77
N THR A 64 5.73 -21.88 28.63
CA THR A 64 4.60 -21.37 27.83
C THR A 64 5.02 -20.46 26.67
N VAL A 65 6.27 -19.98 26.67
CA VAL A 65 6.80 -19.06 25.67
C VAL A 65 7.91 -19.74 24.87
N PHE A 66 7.57 -20.18 23.66
CA PHE A 66 8.49 -20.74 22.67
C PHE A 66 7.76 -20.83 21.32
N ASN A 67 8.49 -21.06 20.22
CA ASN A 67 7.87 -21.24 18.90
C ASN A 67 6.92 -22.45 18.90
N GLY A 68 5.67 -22.21 18.51
CA GLY A 68 4.63 -23.24 18.52
C GLY A 68 4.06 -23.52 19.90
N GLY A 69 4.44 -22.79 20.95
CA GLY A 69 3.86 -22.86 22.29
C GLY A 69 2.59 -22.01 22.50
N PRO A 70 1.98 -22.03 23.69
CA PRO A 70 0.75 -21.30 24.01
C PRO A 70 0.82 -19.80 23.71
N ALA A 71 1.93 -19.14 24.09
CA ALA A 71 2.11 -17.71 23.79
C ALA A 71 2.24 -17.44 22.28
N SER A 72 2.72 -18.43 21.50
CA SER A 72 2.92 -18.31 20.05
C SER A 72 1.63 -18.18 19.24
N ILE A 73 0.47 -18.41 19.87
CA ILE A 73 -0.85 -18.11 19.30
C ILE A 73 -1.01 -16.61 19.04
N PHE A 74 -0.40 -15.78 19.90
CA PHE A 74 -0.58 -14.33 19.88
C PHE A 74 0.51 -13.65 19.08
N CYS A 75 1.77 -13.93 19.36
CA CYS A 75 2.91 -13.29 18.72
C CYS A 75 3.97 -14.31 18.34
N SER A 76 4.85 -13.94 17.40
CA SER A 76 5.80 -14.89 16.84
C SER A 76 7.04 -15.01 17.74
N PHE A 77 7.58 -16.23 17.86
CA PHE A 77 8.79 -16.53 18.61
C PHE A 77 9.73 -17.37 17.74
N PRO A 78 11.05 -17.15 17.81
CA PRO A 78 12.02 -17.97 17.11
C PRO A 78 12.05 -19.39 17.68
N GLY A 79 12.40 -20.35 16.83
CA GLY A 79 12.69 -21.72 17.26
C GLY A 79 13.89 -21.78 18.20
N GLU A 80 13.99 -22.87 18.95
CA GLU A 80 15.04 -23.06 19.99
C GLU A 80 16.46 -22.90 19.43
N THR A 81 16.69 -23.35 18.19
CA THR A 81 18.00 -23.26 17.51
C THR A 81 18.20 -21.94 16.76
N GLN A 82 17.17 -21.10 16.64
CA GLN A 82 17.18 -19.84 15.90
C GLN A 82 17.61 -18.68 16.82
N THR A 83 18.89 -18.66 17.18
CA THR A 83 19.46 -17.62 18.08
C THR A 83 20.21 -16.52 17.33
N ASN A 84 20.43 -16.69 16.02
CA ASN A 84 21.11 -15.70 15.19
C ASN A 84 20.16 -14.55 14.81
N LEU A 85 20.29 -13.42 15.51
CA LEU A 85 19.47 -12.23 15.27
C LEU A 85 19.65 -11.61 13.88
N GLY A 86 20.85 -11.71 13.29
CA GLY A 86 21.08 -11.20 11.92
C GLY A 86 20.32 -12.01 10.87
N TYR A 87 20.28 -13.34 11.05
CA TYR A 87 19.47 -14.23 10.21
C TYR A 87 17.96 -13.92 10.34
N LEU A 88 17.45 -13.80 11.57
CA LEU A 88 16.04 -13.46 11.82
C LEU A 88 15.66 -12.08 11.28
N PHE A 89 16.54 -11.09 11.45
CA PHE A 89 16.37 -9.76 10.88
C PHE A 89 16.25 -9.83 9.35
N MET A 90 17.14 -10.56 8.68
CA MET A 90 17.15 -10.63 7.21
C MET A 90 15.90 -11.31 6.66
N ILE A 91 15.34 -12.29 7.38
CA ILE A 91 14.10 -12.95 7.00
C ILE A 91 12.91 -12.00 7.14
N GLU A 92 12.76 -11.35 8.29
CA GLU A 92 11.69 -10.36 8.52
C GLU A 92 11.78 -9.25 7.46
N PHE A 93 12.99 -8.72 7.23
CA PHE A 93 13.25 -7.68 6.24
C PHE A 93 12.90 -8.13 4.82
N PHE A 94 13.31 -9.33 4.40
CA PHE A 94 13.01 -9.85 3.07
C PHE A 94 11.51 -10.06 2.86
N VAL A 95 10.85 -10.71 3.82
CA VAL A 95 9.42 -11.01 3.77
C VAL A 95 8.60 -9.73 3.70
N ASP A 96 8.90 -8.74 4.55
CA ASP A 96 8.21 -7.46 4.55
C ASP A 96 8.49 -6.65 3.29
N SER A 97 9.70 -6.74 2.75
CA SER A 97 10.02 -6.07 1.49
C SER A 97 9.22 -6.66 0.33
N TYR A 98 9.13 -8.00 0.26
CA TYR A 98 8.33 -8.69 -0.76
C TYR A 98 6.85 -8.27 -0.68
N ILE A 99 6.26 -8.34 0.52
CA ILE A 99 4.87 -7.95 0.75
C ILE A 99 4.67 -6.47 0.40
N GLY A 100 5.57 -5.60 0.84
CA GLY A 100 5.51 -4.16 0.56
C GLY A 100 5.52 -3.84 -0.94
N ILE A 101 6.37 -4.51 -1.73
CA ILE A 101 6.42 -4.33 -3.19
C ILE A 101 5.08 -4.73 -3.81
N ILE A 102 4.51 -5.88 -3.43
CA ILE A 102 3.24 -6.34 -4.00
C ILE A 102 2.08 -5.44 -3.62
N ILE A 103 2.00 -5.00 -2.35
CA ILE A 103 0.97 -4.05 -1.92
C ILE A 103 1.08 -2.78 -2.74
N TRP A 104 2.28 -2.21 -2.88
CA TRP A 104 2.49 -0.98 -3.62
C TRP A 104 2.14 -1.13 -5.10
N ALA A 105 2.50 -2.26 -5.71
CA ALA A 105 2.15 -2.60 -7.09
C ALA A 105 0.63 -2.73 -7.30
N CYS A 106 -0.10 -3.30 -6.35
CA CYS A 106 -1.55 -3.46 -6.43
C CYS A 106 -2.30 -2.14 -6.24
N LEU A 107 -1.69 -1.17 -5.57
CA LEU A 107 -2.28 0.14 -5.29
C LEU A 107 -1.89 1.20 -6.32
N ASP A 108 -0.93 0.89 -7.21
CA ASP A 108 -0.49 1.80 -8.26
C ASP A 108 -1.53 1.87 -9.40
N PRO A 109 -2.17 3.02 -9.63
CA PRO A 109 -3.15 3.17 -10.71
C PRO A 109 -2.55 2.99 -12.11
N ALA A 110 -1.22 3.13 -12.24
CA ALA A 110 -0.51 2.94 -13.49
C ALA A 110 -0.24 1.47 -13.82
N ASN A 111 -0.51 0.54 -12.91
CA ASN A 111 -0.30 -0.90 -13.12
C ASN A 111 -1.54 -1.52 -13.79
N PRO A 112 -1.50 -1.91 -15.07
CA PRO A 112 -2.67 -2.44 -15.78
C PRO A 112 -2.97 -3.91 -15.43
N PHE A 113 -2.06 -4.59 -14.70
CA PHE A 113 -2.15 -6.03 -14.44
C PHE A 113 -3.01 -6.38 -13.23
N VAL A 114 -3.32 -5.41 -12.36
CA VAL A 114 -4.11 -5.64 -11.14
C VAL A 114 -5.30 -4.69 -11.12
N SER A 115 -6.51 -5.26 -11.20
CA SER A 115 -7.72 -4.47 -11.00
C SER A 115 -7.92 -4.12 -9.52
N PRO A 116 -8.58 -3.00 -9.19
CA PRO A 116 -8.88 -2.64 -7.80
C PRO A 116 -9.64 -3.73 -7.03
N GLN A 117 -10.46 -4.52 -7.72
CA GLN A 117 -11.22 -5.63 -7.15
C GLN A 117 -10.33 -6.87 -6.87
N ALA A 118 -9.25 -7.05 -7.63
CA ALA A 118 -8.29 -8.13 -7.43
C ALA A 118 -7.23 -7.80 -6.37
N ALA A 119 -7.00 -6.52 -6.06
CA ALA A 119 -5.96 -6.09 -5.11
C ALA A 119 -6.04 -6.79 -3.74
N PRO A 120 -7.21 -6.94 -3.08
CA PRO A 120 -7.27 -7.66 -1.80
C PRO A 120 -6.85 -9.13 -1.90
N TRP A 121 -7.18 -9.79 -3.01
CA TRP A 121 -6.80 -11.19 -3.26
C TRP A 121 -5.31 -11.32 -3.51
N ALA A 122 -4.73 -10.46 -4.35
CA ALA A 122 -3.30 -10.45 -4.64
C ALA A 122 -2.47 -10.19 -3.37
N ILE A 123 -2.88 -9.20 -2.55
CA ILE A 123 -2.24 -8.89 -1.28
C ILE A 123 -2.36 -10.06 -0.31
N GLY A 124 -3.56 -10.66 -0.17
CA GLY A 124 -3.78 -11.82 0.69
C GLY A 124 -2.94 -13.03 0.30
N LEU A 125 -2.79 -13.31 -1.01
CA LEU A 125 -1.94 -14.38 -1.52
C LEU A 125 -0.45 -14.10 -1.32
N ALA A 126 -0.02 -12.84 -1.41
CA ALA A 126 1.36 -12.45 -1.11
C ALA A 126 1.71 -12.72 0.36
N TYR A 127 0.83 -12.33 1.29
CA TYR A 127 0.97 -12.69 2.71
C TYR A 127 0.97 -14.21 2.90
N SER A 128 0.03 -14.93 2.27
CA SER A 128 -0.07 -16.39 2.39
C SER A 128 1.19 -17.10 1.93
N THR A 129 1.77 -16.67 0.81
CA THR A 129 3.00 -17.25 0.25
C THR A 129 4.16 -17.09 1.22
N MET A 130 4.32 -15.91 1.84
CA MET A 130 5.37 -15.68 2.83
C MET A 130 5.15 -16.48 4.10
N VAL A 131 3.91 -16.56 4.60
CA VAL A 131 3.58 -17.39 5.77
C VAL A 131 3.87 -18.86 5.50
N TRP A 132 3.42 -19.43 4.39
CA TRP A 132 3.67 -20.84 4.09
C TRP A 132 5.15 -21.17 3.86
N ALA A 133 5.94 -20.22 3.33
CA ALA A 133 7.35 -20.43 3.08
C ALA A 133 8.24 -20.22 4.33
N PHE A 134 7.85 -19.34 5.26
CA PHE A 134 8.73 -18.88 6.34
C PHE A 134 8.14 -19.02 7.75
N ALA A 135 6.93 -19.56 7.94
CA ALA A 135 6.29 -19.66 9.27
C ALA A 135 7.16 -20.36 10.31
N ASP A 136 7.86 -21.44 9.94
CA ASP A 136 8.74 -22.19 10.85
C ASP A 136 9.94 -21.37 11.36
N ILE A 137 10.24 -20.24 10.70
CA ILE A 137 11.38 -19.37 11.00
C ILE A 137 11.01 -18.14 11.82
N THR A 138 9.73 -17.97 12.17
CA THR A 138 9.14 -16.76 12.79
C THR A 138 9.13 -15.52 11.89
N ILE A 139 7.91 -15.11 11.51
CA ILE A 139 7.66 -13.83 10.84
C ILE A 139 6.53 -13.09 11.55
N SER A 140 6.63 -11.77 11.65
CA SER A 140 5.57 -10.91 12.22
C SER A 140 4.82 -10.17 11.12
N THR A 141 5.55 -9.60 10.18
CA THR A 141 5.11 -8.86 9.00
C THR A 141 4.34 -7.55 9.25
N ASN A 142 4.05 -7.26 10.52
CA ASN A 142 3.21 -6.14 10.91
C ASN A 142 3.41 -5.79 12.38
N MET A 143 4.00 -4.61 12.62
CA MET A 143 4.17 -4.00 13.94
C MET A 143 2.90 -4.03 14.79
N ALA A 144 1.75 -3.61 14.25
CA ALA A 144 0.52 -3.52 15.03
C ALA A 144 -0.01 -4.90 15.40
N ARG A 145 0.07 -5.85 14.45
CA ARG A 145 -0.26 -7.26 14.71
C ARG A 145 0.57 -7.77 15.87
N ASP A 146 1.90 -7.67 15.78
CA ASP A 146 2.79 -8.28 16.77
C ASP A 146 2.77 -7.54 18.10
N LEU A 147 2.96 -6.22 18.14
CA LEU A 147 2.96 -5.48 19.41
C LEU A 147 1.61 -5.57 20.11
N GLY A 148 0.50 -5.45 19.37
CA GLY A 148 -0.85 -5.51 19.95
C GLY A 148 -1.12 -6.85 20.63
N THR A 149 -0.89 -7.96 19.95
CA THR A 149 -1.10 -9.30 20.53
C THR A 149 0.01 -9.72 21.49
N ARG A 150 1.25 -9.21 21.35
CA ARG A 150 2.34 -9.45 22.30
C ARG A 150 2.06 -8.79 23.65
N LEU A 151 1.34 -7.68 23.70
CA LEU A 151 0.83 -7.12 24.96
C LEU A 151 -0.18 -8.06 25.64
N VAL A 152 -1.03 -8.75 24.87
CA VAL A 152 -1.89 -9.83 25.41
C VAL A 152 -1.04 -10.97 25.94
N ALA A 153 -0.01 -11.37 25.18
CA ALA A 153 0.91 -12.43 25.62
C ALA A 153 1.64 -12.05 26.92
N LEU A 154 2.01 -10.78 27.09
CA LEU A 154 2.61 -10.27 28.33
C LEU A 154 1.66 -10.39 29.53
N ILE A 155 0.37 -10.09 29.35
CA ILE A 155 -0.64 -10.16 30.42
C ILE A 155 -0.82 -11.61 30.91
N PHE A 156 -0.90 -12.57 29.99
CA PHE A 156 -1.28 -13.96 30.33
C PHE A 156 -0.11 -14.94 30.46
N PHE A 157 1.02 -14.68 29.82
CA PHE A 157 2.21 -15.56 29.83
C PHE A 157 3.45 -14.88 30.43
N GLY A 158 3.39 -13.59 30.75
CA GLY A 158 4.44 -12.88 31.47
C GLY A 158 5.52 -12.26 30.60
N ARG A 159 6.56 -11.74 31.26
CA ARG A 159 7.61 -10.91 30.64
C ARG A 159 8.40 -11.61 29.54
N GLU A 160 8.46 -12.93 29.57
CA GLU A 160 9.18 -13.74 28.60
C GLU A 160 8.67 -13.48 27.16
N ALA A 161 7.41 -13.08 27.00
CA ALA A 161 6.84 -12.64 25.72
C ALA A 161 7.64 -11.52 25.03
N PHE A 162 8.40 -10.71 25.78
CA PHE A 162 9.27 -9.65 25.23
C PHE A 162 10.76 -10.00 25.26
N THR A 163 11.19 -10.87 26.16
CA THR A 163 12.62 -11.16 26.38
C THR A 163 13.11 -12.43 25.69
N TYR A 164 12.20 -13.29 25.21
CA TYR A 164 12.56 -14.54 24.54
C TYR A 164 13.51 -14.30 23.36
N HIS A 165 14.73 -14.84 23.48
CA HIS A 165 15.85 -14.70 22.53
C HIS A 165 16.16 -13.26 22.10
N SER A 166 15.73 -12.24 22.84
CA SER A 166 15.82 -10.83 22.43
C SER A 166 15.25 -10.55 21.02
N TYR A 167 14.24 -11.32 20.59
CA TYR A 167 13.68 -11.24 19.23
C TYR A 167 12.61 -10.15 19.06
N SER A 168 11.93 -9.74 20.14
CA SER A 168 10.73 -8.89 20.06
C SER A 168 10.92 -7.56 19.32
N TRP A 169 12.09 -6.94 19.37
CA TRP A 169 12.34 -5.71 18.61
C TRP A 169 12.42 -5.96 17.10
N ILE A 170 12.86 -7.16 16.67
CA ILE A 170 12.88 -7.55 15.25
C ILE A 170 11.45 -7.63 14.74
N SER A 171 10.61 -8.42 15.41
CA SER A 171 9.22 -8.62 15.01
C SER A 171 8.38 -7.34 15.04
N ILE A 172 8.68 -6.42 15.95
CA ILE A 172 7.93 -5.17 16.10
C ILE A 172 8.40 -4.10 15.12
N LEU A 173 9.72 -3.94 14.91
CA LEU A 173 10.27 -2.73 14.28
C LEU A 173 10.77 -2.94 12.86
N VAL A 174 11.22 -4.13 12.47
CA VAL A 174 11.94 -4.35 11.19
C VAL A 174 11.05 -4.20 9.97
N ASN A 175 9.74 -4.43 10.14
CA ASN A 175 8.78 -4.25 9.07
C ASN A 175 8.72 -2.80 8.54
N ILE A 176 8.99 -1.80 9.38
CA ILE A 176 9.00 -0.38 8.97
C ILE A 176 10.10 -0.09 7.94
N PRO A 177 11.40 -0.26 8.24
CA PRO A 177 12.46 -0.01 7.27
C PRO A 177 12.36 -0.93 6.05
N ALA A 178 11.90 -2.17 6.20
CA ALA A 178 11.69 -3.09 5.08
C ALA A 178 10.60 -2.61 4.12
N THR A 179 9.45 -2.18 4.63
CA THR A 179 8.35 -1.66 3.79
C THR A 179 8.75 -0.32 3.15
N LEU A 180 9.48 0.54 3.87
CA LEU A 180 10.01 1.78 3.30
C LEU A 180 11.02 1.49 2.17
N PHE A 181 11.90 0.53 2.35
CA PHE A 181 12.82 0.06 1.31
C PHE A 181 12.05 -0.45 0.08
N ALA A 182 11.04 -1.30 0.28
CA ALA A 182 10.20 -1.82 -0.78
C ALA A 182 9.47 -0.74 -1.59
N THR A 183 8.86 0.22 -0.91
CA THR A 183 8.14 1.31 -1.57
C THR A 183 9.09 2.27 -2.28
N ALA A 184 10.27 2.55 -1.68
CA ALA A 184 11.32 3.31 -2.36
C ALA A 184 11.81 2.59 -3.63
N TYR A 185 12.07 1.28 -3.54
CA TYR A 185 12.46 0.46 -4.68
C TYR A 185 11.41 0.52 -5.80
N TYR A 186 10.13 0.36 -5.45
CA TYR A 186 9.04 0.41 -6.45
C TYR A 186 8.92 1.79 -7.09
N GLU A 187 8.86 2.87 -6.30
CA GLU A 187 8.73 4.24 -6.81
C GLU A 187 9.88 4.61 -7.74
N MET A 188 11.11 4.24 -7.38
CA MET A 188 12.30 4.65 -8.14
C MET A 188 12.58 3.77 -9.38
N LEU A 189 12.23 2.48 -9.36
CA LEU A 189 12.65 1.55 -10.41
C LEU A 189 11.49 0.97 -11.22
N MET A 190 10.33 0.76 -10.60
CA MET A 190 9.20 0.10 -11.26
C MET A 190 8.20 1.10 -11.83
N ARG A 191 7.89 2.17 -11.09
CA ARG A 191 6.79 3.10 -11.42
C ARG A 191 7.03 3.86 -12.71
N ASP A 192 8.22 4.41 -12.90
CA ASP A 192 8.60 5.14 -14.13
C ASP A 192 8.53 4.25 -15.38
N SER A 193 8.91 2.97 -15.22
CA SER A 193 8.87 1.99 -16.30
C SER A 193 7.43 1.70 -16.75
N LEU A 194 6.51 1.58 -15.80
CA LEU A 194 5.07 1.35 -16.09
C LEU A 194 4.43 2.56 -16.75
N GLN A 195 4.74 3.78 -16.30
CA GLN A 195 4.25 5.01 -16.94
C GLN A 195 4.72 5.13 -18.40
N LYS A 196 5.95 4.71 -18.71
CA LYS A 196 6.46 4.67 -20.08
C LYS A 196 5.74 3.63 -20.95
N ILE A 197 5.47 2.44 -20.42
CA ILE A 197 4.71 1.40 -21.13
C ILE A 197 3.28 1.87 -21.43
N GLY A 198 2.60 2.49 -20.47
CA GLY A 198 1.27 3.05 -20.66
C GLY A 198 1.21 4.11 -21.77
N LYS A 199 2.26 4.93 -21.91
CA LYS A 199 2.40 5.88 -23.02
C LYS A 199 2.77 5.21 -24.35
N GLY A 200 3.63 4.19 -24.33
CA GLY A 200 4.07 3.46 -25.53
C GLY A 200 2.98 2.62 -26.18
N ALA A 201 2.02 2.08 -25.41
CA ALA A 201 0.84 1.42 -25.96
C ALA A 201 -0.18 2.39 -26.58
N ALA A 202 -0.14 3.67 -26.19
CA ALA A 202 -1.07 4.70 -26.66
C ALA A 202 -0.56 5.49 -27.88
N VAL A 203 0.75 5.42 -28.20
CA VAL A 203 1.35 6.17 -29.31
C VAL A 203 2.17 5.20 -30.17
N HIS A 204 1.51 4.56 -31.13
CA HIS A 204 2.22 4.10 -32.31
C HIS A 204 2.76 5.35 -33.02
N GLU A 205 4.06 5.39 -33.31
CA GLU A 205 4.72 6.50 -34.03
C GLU A 205 4.04 6.80 -35.39
N HIS A 206 3.39 5.77 -35.96
CA HIS A 206 2.56 5.85 -37.17
C HIS A 206 1.07 5.57 -36.88
N GLY A 207 0.58 5.77 -35.65
CA GLY A 207 -0.78 5.44 -35.24
C GLY A 207 -1.84 6.25 -36.00
N GLU A 208 -1.60 7.55 -36.16
CA GLU A 208 -2.45 8.41 -36.99
C GLU A 208 -2.30 8.11 -38.49
N GLU A 209 -1.09 7.79 -38.96
CA GLU A 209 -0.86 7.38 -40.36
C GLU A 209 -1.52 6.04 -40.69
N GLY A 210 -1.48 5.07 -39.77
CA GLY A 210 -2.14 3.77 -39.89
C GLY A 210 -3.66 3.90 -39.85
N LEU A 211 -4.19 4.78 -38.99
CA LEU A 211 -5.62 5.11 -38.95
C LEU A 211 -6.06 5.81 -40.26
N ASN A 212 -5.28 6.76 -40.76
CA ASN A 212 -5.53 7.44 -42.04
C ASN A 212 -5.45 6.47 -43.23
N LEU A 213 -4.48 5.54 -43.23
CA LEU A 213 -4.37 4.49 -44.25
C LEU A 213 -5.55 3.51 -44.20
N HIS A 214 -6.06 3.18 -43.01
CA HIS A 214 -7.25 2.35 -42.87
C HIS A 214 -8.51 3.08 -43.34
N LEU A 215 -8.70 4.34 -42.96
CA LEU A 215 -9.81 5.20 -43.41
C LEU A 215 -9.80 5.41 -44.93
N THR A 216 -8.61 5.51 -45.54
CA THR A 216 -8.42 5.65 -46.98
C THR A 216 -8.71 4.32 -47.70
N LYS A 217 -8.26 3.18 -47.17
CA LYS A 217 -8.55 1.85 -47.73
C LYS A 217 -10.01 1.41 -47.58
N SER A 218 -10.68 1.80 -46.51
CA SER A 218 -12.09 1.52 -46.27
C SER A 218 -13.05 2.44 -47.04
N GLY A 219 -12.54 3.38 -47.84
CA GLY A 219 -13.34 4.28 -48.69
C GLY A 219 -14.11 5.36 -47.93
N ILE A 220 -13.90 5.52 -46.62
CA ILE A 220 -14.62 6.47 -45.76
C ILE A 220 -14.13 7.91 -45.99
N SER A 221 -12.93 8.08 -46.56
CA SER A 221 -12.33 9.39 -46.85
C SER A 221 -12.93 10.16 -48.04
N GLY A 222 -13.92 9.60 -48.76
CA GLY A 222 -14.36 10.12 -50.06
C GLY A 222 -15.75 10.75 -50.14
N GLN A 223 -16.57 10.73 -49.08
CA GLN A 223 -17.93 11.29 -49.14
C GLN A 223 -18.11 12.48 -48.19
N GLN A 224 -17.75 13.67 -48.67
CA GLN A 224 -18.38 14.90 -48.20
C GLN A 224 -19.82 14.97 -48.76
N GLY A 225 -20.71 14.18 -48.18
CA GLY A 225 -22.15 14.43 -48.20
C GLY A 225 -22.57 15.00 -46.84
N PRO A 226 -23.64 15.80 -46.77
CA PRO A 226 -24.07 16.39 -45.50
C PRO A 226 -24.32 15.29 -44.47
N LEU A 227 -23.58 15.36 -43.36
CA LEU A 227 -23.64 14.41 -42.25
C LEU A 227 -25.08 14.29 -41.74
N SER A 228 -25.54 13.05 -41.54
CA SER A 228 -26.86 12.81 -40.96
C SER A 228 -26.97 13.45 -39.56
N PRO A 229 -28.17 13.90 -39.14
CA PRO A 229 -28.35 14.69 -37.91
C PRO A 229 -27.83 14.02 -36.63
N GLY A 230 -27.71 12.68 -36.61
CA GLY A 230 -27.15 11.93 -35.49
C GLY A 230 -25.62 12.02 -35.36
N MET A 231 -24.90 12.16 -36.48
CA MET A 231 -23.43 12.19 -36.51
C MET A 231 -22.87 13.58 -36.11
N GLN A 232 -23.62 14.65 -36.38
CA GLN A 232 -23.26 16.02 -35.99
C GLN A 232 -23.24 16.21 -34.47
N LYS A 233 -24.08 15.47 -33.74
CA LYS A 233 -24.16 15.54 -32.28
C LYS A 233 -22.90 14.98 -31.60
N VAL A 234 -22.25 13.98 -32.21
CA VAL A 234 -20.98 13.41 -31.73
C VAL A 234 -19.81 14.34 -32.00
N PHE A 235 -19.79 15.00 -33.17
CA PHE A 235 -18.74 15.97 -33.52
C PHE A 235 -18.80 17.26 -32.68
N SER A 236 -20.02 17.74 -32.35
CA SER A 236 -20.22 18.92 -31.48
C SER A 236 -19.80 18.67 -30.02
N LEU A 237 -19.88 17.43 -29.54
CA LEU A 237 -19.43 17.06 -28.19
C LEU A 237 -17.90 16.88 -28.12
N GLY A 238 -17.25 16.54 -29.23
CA GLY A 238 -15.79 16.45 -29.32
C GLY A 238 -15.08 17.80 -29.42
N SER A 239 -15.71 18.83 -30.01
CA SER A 239 -15.04 20.13 -30.25
C SER A 239 -15.10 21.12 -29.07
N GLN A 240 -15.80 20.81 -27.97
CA GLN A 240 -15.79 21.66 -26.77
C GLN A 240 -14.65 21.32 -25.78
N GLY A 241 -13.85 20.29 -26.06
CA GLY A 241 -12.74 19.89 -25.18
C GLY A 241 -11.37 20.47 -25.53
N SER A 242 -11.22 21.15 -26.67
CA SER A 242 -9.89 21.56 -27.15
C SER A 242 -9.91 22.87 -27.92
N THR A 243 -9.96 24.00 -27.21
CA THR A 243 -9.30 25.25 -27.64
C THR A 243 -9.15 26.21 -26.46
N LEU A 244 -8.14 27.10 -26.58
CA LEU A 244 -7.70 28.21 -25.72
C LEU A 244 -6.52 27.83 -24.79
N HIS A 245 -5.28 28.33 -24.96
CA HIS A 245 -4.74 29.40 -25.80
C HIS A 245 -3.19 29.34 -25.84
N GLU A 246 -2.55 29.51 -26.99
CA GLU A 246 -1.15 29.95 -27.12
C GLU A 246 -1.01 31.02 -28.24
N GLY A 247 -0.36 32.16 -27.90
CA GLY A 247 0.38 33.15 -28.73
C GLY A 247 -0.30 33.85 -29.94
N HIS A 248 -0.01 35.09 -30.35
CA HIS A 248 1.09 36.02 -30.05
C HIS A 248 0.89 37.38 -30.81
N LYS A 249 1.40 38.50 -30.24
CA LYS A 249 1.96 39.75 -30.85
C LYS A 249 1.16 41.07 -31.02
N MET A 250 1.64 42.07 -30.24
CA MET A 250 2.15 43.45 -30.57
C MET A 250 1.19 44.62 -30.96
N GLU A 251 0.99 45.53 -29.98
CA GLU A 251 1.06 47.04 -29.93
C GLU A 251 0.93 47.92 -31.21
N PRO A 252 0.59 49.25 -31.18
CA PRO A 252 0.58 50.19 -30.03
C PRO A 252 -0.59 51.22 -29.95
N GLY A 253 -0.68 52.00 -28.86
CA GLY A 253 -1.22 53.38 -28.91
C GLY A 253 -2.00 53.93 -27.70
N PHE A 254 -1.39 54.90 -27.00
CA PHE A 254 -2.00 56.06 -26.28
C PHE A 254 -2.92 55.80 -25.07
N SER A 255 -2.99 56.59 -23.99
CA SER A 255 -2.17 57.56 -23.24
C SER A 255 -2.96 57.89 -21.96
N LEU A 256 -2.27 57.94 -20.82
CA LEU A 256 -2.52 58.66 -19.56
C LEU A 256 -3.90 59.35 -19.32
N ALA A 257 -4.52 59.04 -18.17
CA ALA A 257 -5.06 60.05 -17.26
C ALA A 257 -5.24 59.49 -15.84
N ALA A 258 -4.76 60.26 -14.87
CA ALA A 258 -5.00 60.11 -13.44
C ALA A 258 -6.44 60.49 -13.07
N GLU A 259 -6.85 60.14 -11.85
CA GLU A 259 -7.46 61.05 -10.84
C GLU A 259 -8.58 60.39 -10.02
N ASN A 260 -8.28 60.25 -8.71
CA ASN A 260 -9.14 60.44 -7.54
C ASN A 260 -10.67 60.45 -7.71
N ARG A 261 -11.35 59.67 -6.85
CA ARG A 261 -12.49 60.17 -6.05
C ARG A 261 -12.82 59.26 -4.86
N THR A 262 -12.99 59.95 -3.74
CA THR A 262 -13.41 59.54 -2.39
C THR A 262 -14.94 59.42 -2.26
N ASN A 263 -15.36 58.94 -1.07
CA ASN A 263 -16.71 58.95 -0.45
C ASN A 263 -17.60 57.74 -0.79
N GLY A 264 -18.31 57.09 0.13
CA GLY A 264 -18.58 57.32 1.56
C GLY A 264 -20.00 56.82 1.91
N GLY A 265 -20.19 56.28 3.12
CA GLY A 265 -21.49 56.01 3.78
C GLY A 265 -22.11 54.64 3.46
N ILE A 266 -22.63 53.85 4.40
CA ILE A 266 -22.95 53.98 5.84
C ILE A 266 -22.69 52.60 6.46
#